data_AF-A0A3M1G722-F1
#
_entry.id   AF-A0A3M1G722-F1
#
_cell.length_a   1.000
_cell.length_b   1.000
_cell.length_c   1.000
_cell.angle_alpha   90.00
_cell.angle_beta   90.00
_cell.angle_gamma   90.00
#
_symmetry.space_group_name_H-M   'P 1'
#
loop_
_entity.id
_entity.type
_entity.pdbx_description
1 polymer ?
#
loop_
_entity_poly.entity_id
_entity_poly.type
_entity_poly.pdbx_seq_one_letter_code
_entity_poly.pdbx_strand_id
1 'polypeptide(L)'
;NEAVAGGIAADPALADMGCTLVAAAIDGGMLDWISVGDSALLLVREDGVQRLNADHSMRAVLADMVEKGRMDADVAARSPGRHALRSAVSGGPIKLIDRSPAPVALHAGDVLLLASDGLDTLAADTLAALVAKARDGDAPALAAAILAQVQALAGPKQDNTTVVCYRPVPPAGARHASPPPTAGKGGALAALKRLLTGKSKADAAKPMTHDAAAARMRRRAGFWPVGALSAAAMLGAMTAASADQAPAADKPVAYGLTVMDGERTRAQGAAVALTPDGWLITSAALVKSADERLLVTDASGWQAPARLVARDKAWDLAILRVDAQGLASIPIAATSIATGAPVHAVLPAGAGGDGGDVVRGAVGATVHATIKSGGKRIEGVFLSHNALFGASGYGSPLLDDCGALVGMNRTDPTIGGGLFSRRDPLDAPTTHAIALPAARIAALLADHDVPYARRTAACVDEVRRAQDAARAAAEKARAAEERARALAEKAEADA
;
A
#
# COMPACT_ATOMS: atom_id res chain seq x y z
N ASN A 1 13.17 -12.94 14.25
CA ASN A 1 14.51 -13.52 14.06
C ASN A 1 14.46 -15.05 14.02
N GLU A 2 13.86 -15.70 15.03
CA GLU A 2 13.70 -17.17 15.03
C GLU A 2 12.96 -17.70 13.81
N ALA A 3 11.93 -17.00 13.32
CA ALA A 3 11.25 -17.35 12.07
C ALA A 3 12.20 -17.39 10.85
N VAL A 4 13.18 -16.47 10.78
CA VAL A 4 14.20 -16.46 9.73
C VAL A 4 15.13 -17.66 9.89
N ALA A 5 15.55 -17.96 11.13
CA ALA A 5 16.35 -19.16 11.40
C ALA A 5 15.62 -20.46 11.02
N GLY A 6 14.32 -20.54 11.31
CA GLY A 6 13.48 -21.66 10.90
C GLY A 6 13.36 -21.79 9.37
N GLY A 7 13.24 -20.66 8.67
CA GLY A 7 13.27 -20.62 7.21
C GLY A 7 14.59 -21.13 6.62
N ILE A 8 15.72 -20.69 7.16
CA ILE A 8 17.07 -21.16 6.76
C ILE A 8 17.25 -22.66 7.06
N ALA A 9 16.72 -23.14 8.19
CA ALA A 9 16.77 -24.56 8.51
C ALA A 9 15.93 -25.42 7.54
N ALA A 10 14.82 -24.87 7.03
CA ALA A 10 13.99 -25.54 6.04
C ALA A 10 14.58 -25.48 4.62
N ASP A 11 15.26 -24.38 4.28
CA ASP A 11 15.95 -24.18 3.00
C ASP A 11 17.36 -23.59 3.24
N PRO A 12 18.40 -24.44 3.24
CA PRO A 12 19.79 -24.00 3.43
C PRO A 12 20.29 -22.99 2.40
N ALA A 13 19.64 -22.87 1.22
CA ALA A 13 20.01 -21.85 0.24
C ALA A 13 19.76 -20.41 0.75
N LEU A 14 18.95 -20.25 1.80
CA LEU A 14 18.66 -18.96 2.43
C LEU A 14 19.72 -18.54 3.46
N ALA A 15 20.76 -19.34 3.71
CA ALA A 15 21.71 -19.14 4.81
C ALA A 15 22.42 -17.77 4.80
N ASP A 16 22.67 -17.22 3.62
CA ASP A 16 23.30 -15.90 3.45
C ASP A 16 22.28 -14.75 3.30
N MET A 17 20.98 -15.04 3.47
CA MET A 17 19.93 -14.03 3.38
C MET A 17 19.67 -13.36 4.72
N GLY A 18 19.32 -12.08 4.65
CA GLY A 18 18.89 -11.29 5.79
C GLY A 18 17.93 -10.19 5.35
N CYS A 19 17.08 -9.75 6.27
CA CYS A 19 16.16 -8.64 6.03
C CYS A 19 16.34 -7.54 7.06
N THR A 20 15.80 -6.37 6.76
CA THR A 20 15.68 -5.27 7.72
C THR A 20 14.33 -5.35 8.44
N LEU A 21 14.27 -4.74 9.62
CA LEU A 21 13.07 -4.62 10.41
C LEU A 21 12.95 -3.18 10.89
N VAL A 22 11.78 -2.60 10.71
CA VAL A 22 11.35 -1.39 11.41
C VAL A 22 9.93 -1.67 11.89
N ALA A 23 9.69 -1.45 13.18
CA ALA A 23 8.39 -1.63 13.79
C ALA A 23 8.09 -0.45 14.71
N ALA A 24 6.85 0.02 14.64
CA ALA A 24 6.30 1.10 15.46
C ALA A 24 5.13 0.56 16.28
N ALA A 25 5.12 0.82 17.57
CA ALA A 25 4.01 0.56 18.47
C ALA A 25 3.43 1.91 18.92
N ILE A 26 2.12 2.06 18.82
CA ILE A 26 1.43 3.31 19.17
C ILE A 26 0.37 2.99 20.21
N ASP A 27 0.53 3.53 21.41
CA ASP A 27 -0.42 3.39 22.51
C ASP A 27 -0.66 4.76 23.16
N GLY A 28 -1.94 5.12 23.37
CA GLY A 28 -2.31 6.41 23.95
C GLY A 28 -1.77 7.65 23.21
N GLY A 29 -1.45 7.54 21.91
CA GLY A 29 -0.82 8.61 21.12
C GLY A 29 0.70 8.73 21.34
N MET A 30 1.30 7.78 22.04
CA MET A 30 2.75 7.69 22.24
C MET A 30 3.33 6.62 21.31
N LEU A 31 4.41 6.96 20.63
CA LEU A 31 5.14 6.11 19.69
C LEU A 31 6.37 5.50 20.35
N ASP A 32 6.45 4.18 20.34
CA ASP A 32 7.66 3.40 20.59
C ASP A 32 8.11 2.69 19.31
N TRP A 33 9.40 2.40 19.18
CA TRP A 33 9.90 1.69 18.02
C TRP A 33 11.04 0.71 18.35
N ILE A 34 11.21 -0.25 17.45
CA ILE A 34 12.38 -1.11 17.38
C ILE A 34 12.80 -1.23 15.92
N SER A 35 14.11 -1.18 15.65
CA SER A 35 14.62 -1.36 14.30
C SER A 35 15.97 -2.07 14.23
N VAL A 36 16.17 -2.77 13.10
CA VAL A 36 17.40 -3.47 12.71
C VAL A 36 17.57 -3.31 11.20
N GLY A 37 18.59 -2.57 10.78
CA GLY A 37 18.89 -2.35 9.36
C GLY A 37 18.83 -0.87 9.02
N ASP A 38 18.53 -0.56 7.77
CA ASP A 38 18.54 0.81 7.24
C ASP A 38 17.17 1.35 6.84
N SER A 39 16.11 0.53 6.93
CA SER A 39 14.72 0.99 6.82
C SER A 39 14.46 2.20 7.72
N ALA A 40 13.77 3.20 7.19
CA ALA A 40 13.59 4.49 7.83
C ALA A 40 12.25 4.57 8.57
N LEU A 41 12.30 5.10 9.80
CA LEU A 41 11.15 5.60 10.56
C LEU A 41 11.23 7.12 10.55
N LEU A 42 10.36 7.78 9.79
CA LEU A 42 10.35 9.23 9.61
C LEU A 42 9.12 9.84 10.27
N LEU A 43 9.31 10.92 11.01
CA LEU A 43 8.28 11.79 11.55
C LEU A 43 8.29 13.11 10.77
N VAL A 44 7.17 13.43 10.14
CA VAL A 44 6.99 14.67 9.37
C VAL A 44 6.08 15.61 10.15
N ARG A 45 6.60 16.82 10.42
CA ARG A 45 5.92 17.93 11.11
C ARG A 45 6.00 19.20 10.27
N GLU A 46 5.40 20.29 10.76
CA GLU A 46 5.57 21.61 10.12
C GLU A 46 7.04 22.03 10.03
N ASP A 47 7.84 21.60 11.00
CA ASP A 47 9.25 21.93 11.19
C ASP A 47 10.18 21.13 10.28
N GLY A 48 9.66 20.12 9.56
CA GLY A 48 10.41 19.32 8.58
C GLY A 48 10.25 17.80 8.75
N VAL A 49 11.15 17.06 8.10
CA VAL A 49 11.22 15.58 8.15
C VAL A 49 12.34 15.18 9.10
N GLN A 50 12.01 14.39 10.12
CA GLN A 50 12.97 13.85 11.08
C GLN A 50 13.02 12.32 11.00
N ARG A 51 14.20 11.73 10.85
CA ARG A 51 14.40 10.29 11.05
C ARG A 51 14.52 10.00 12.55
N LEU A 52 13.68 9.10 13.06
CA LEU A 52 13.63 8.73 14.48
C LEU A 52 14.58 7.58 14.83
N ASN A 53 14.71 6.60 13.92
CA ASN A 53 15.50 5.39 14.16
C ASN A 53 16.94 5.50 13.64
N ALA A 54 17.84 4.72 14.22
CA ALA A 54 19.22 4.62 13.76
C ALA A 54 19.33 3.97 12.36
N ASP A 55 20.33 4.38 11.57
CA ASP A 55 20.69 3.73 10.31
C ASP A 55 21.84 2.73 10.57
N HIS A 56 21.57 1.44 10.43
CA HIS A 56 22.58 0.39 10.59
C HIS A 56 23.32 0.03 9.30
N SER A 57 23.29 0.87 8.26
CA SER A 57 24.14 0.72 7.07
C SER A 57 25.53 1.32 7.25
N MET A 58 26.40 1.09 6.27
CA MET A 58 27.69 1.77 6.15
C MET A 58 27.53 3.28 5.94
N ARG A 59 26.40 3.76 5.42
CA ARG A 59 26.13 5.18 5.20
C ARG A 59 26.27 5.99 6.48
N ALA A 60 25.73 5.49 7.59
CA ALA A 60 25.85 6.13 8.90
C ALA A 60 27.31 6.27 9.36
N VAL A 61 28.13 5.24 9.10
CA VAL A 61 29.57 5.26 9.46
C VAL A 61 30.34 6.22 8.57
N LEU A 62 30.04 6.24 7.27
CA LEU A 62 30.64 7.17 6.33
C LEU A 62 30.28 8.61 6.68
N ALA A 63 29.02 8.88 7.03
CA ALA A 63 28.56 10.19 7.47
C ALA A 63 29.28 10.65 8.75
N ASP A 64 29.45 9.78 9.75
CA ASP A 64 30.22 10.06 10.97
C ASP A 64 31.70 10.38 10.67
N MET A 65 32.31 9.68 9.70
CA MET A 65 33.68 9.98 9.28
C MET A 65 33.80 11.33 8.59
N VAL A 66 32.80 11.72 7.79
CA VAL A 66 32.74 13.06 7.16
C VAL A 66 32.59 14.14 8.22
N GLU A 67 31.65 13.97 9.15
CA GLU A 67 31.41 14.92 10.25
C GLU A 67 32.66 15.13 11.11
N LYS A 68 33.43 14.07 11.35
CA LYS A 68 34.70 14.13 12.09
C LYS A 68 35.89 14.61 11.25
N GLY A 69 35.67 15.01 10.00
CA GLY A 69 36.73 15.46 9.07
C GLY A 69 37.73 14.38 8.68
N ARG A 70 37.38 13.10 8.86
CA ARG A 70 38.23 11.94 8.54
C ARG A 70 38.01 11.42 7.11
N MET A 71 36.98 11.90 6.44
CA MET A 71 36.63 11.56 5.06
C MET A 71 35.99 12.76 4.37
N ASP A 72 36.20 12.89 3.07
CA ASP A 72 35.53 13.89 2.25
C ASP A 72 34.07 13.48 1.92
N ALA A 73 33.16 14.46 1.89
CA ALA A 73 31.73 14.22 1.68
C ALA A 73 31.42 13.59 0.31
N ASP A 74 32.11 14.01 -0.75
CA ASP A 74 31.88 13.49 -2.09
C ASP A 74 32.47 12.08 -2.25
N VAL A 75 33.51 11.76 -1.50
CA VAL A 75 34.08 10.40 -1.41
C VAL A 75 33.11 9.47 -0.68
N ALA A 76 32.55 9.91 0.44
CA ALA A 76 31.53 9.15 1.18
C ALA A 76 30.29 8.87 0.30
N ALA A 77 29.79 9.89 -0.41
CA ALA A 77 28.61 9.75 -1.28
C ALA A 77 28.81 8.73 -2.42
N ARG A 78 30.03 8.61 -2.94
CA ARG A 78 30.39 7.70 -4.05
C ARG A 78 30.96 6.35 -3.58
N SER A 79 31.05 6.13 -2.27
CA SER A 79 31.68 4.94 -1.71
C SER A 79 30.98 3.63 -2.14
N PRO A 80 31.74 2.66 -2.69
CA PRO A 80 31.23 1.31 -2.96
C PRO A 80 30.74 0.66 -1.67
N GLY A 81 29.53 0.10 -1.69
CA GLY A 81 28.96 -0.56 -0.51
C GLY A 81 28.47 0.39 0.60
N ARG A 82 28.22 1.68 0.32
CA ARG A 82 27.60 2.60 1.30
C ARG A 82 26.26 2.08 1.86
N HIS A 83 25.54 1.29 1.08
CA HIS A 83 24.28 0.65 1.46
C HIS A 83 24.47 -0.70 2.16
N ALA A 84 25.71 -1.16 2.38
CA ALA A 84 25.95 -2.43 3.04
C ALA A 84 25.48 -2.38 4.50
N LEU A 85 24.66 -3.35 4.90
CA LEU A 85 24.14 -3.45 6.26
C LEU A 85 25.24 -3.92 7.24
N ARG A 86 25.32 -3.24 8.38
CA ARG A 86 26.14 -3.65 9.54
C ARG A 86 25.38 -4.59 10.46
N SER A 87 24.05 -4.55 10.41
CA SER A 87 23.14 -5.42 11.18
C SER A 87 21.88 -5.69 10.37
N ALA A 88 21.41 -6.94 10.42
CA ALA A 88 20.22 -7.43 9.74
C ALA A 88 19.57 -8.53 10.60
N VAL A 89 18.31 -8.84 10.31
CA VAL A 89 17.61 -10.01 10.85
C VAL A 89 17.91 -11.19 9.93
N SER A 90 18.82 -12.08 10.34
CA SER A 90 19.33 -13.19 9.53
C SER A 90 19.18 -14.57 10.20
N GLY A 91 18.43 -14.67 11.29
CA GLY A 91 18.30 -15.92 12.06
C GLY A 91 19.47 -16.19 13.02
N GLY A 92 20.62 -15.56 12.80
CA GLY A 92 21.74 -15.53 13.75
C GLY A 92 21.66 -14.41 14.79
N PRO A 93 22.70 -14.23 15.62
CA PRO A 93 22.79 -13.13 16.58
C PRO A 93 22.72 -11.75 15.90
N ILE A 94 21.83 -10.88 16.39
CA ILE A 94 21.67 -9.51 15.86
C ILE A 94 22.67 -8.58 16.56
N LYS A 95 23.55 -7.95 15.79
CA LYS A 95 24.66 -7.14 16.32
C LYS A 95 24.22 -5.77 16.83
N LEU A 96 23.32 -5.12 16.11
CA LEU A 96 22.79 -3.80 16.43
C LEU A 96 21.27 -3.85 16.44
N ILE A 97 20.67 -3.37 17.52
CA ILE A 97 19.23 -3.20 17.69
C ILE A 97 19.02 -1.77 18.19
N ASP A 98 18.22 -1.02 17.46
CA ASP A 98 17.79 0.31 17.85
C ASP A 98 16.41 0.21 18.51
N ARG A 99 16.23 0.89 19.64
CA ARG A 99 14.97 0.92 20.40
C ARG A 99 14.72 2.36 20.84
N SER A 100 13.44 2.76 20.84
CA SER A 100 13.05 4.05 21.40
C SER A 100 13.63 4.20 22.81
N PRO A 101 14.42 5.26 23.08
CA PRO A 101 14.93 5.51 24.43
C PRO A 101 13.80 5.98 25.37
N ALA A 102 12.77 6.60 24.80
CA ALA A 102 11.53 6.98 25.45
C ALA A 102 10.41 7.08 24.39
N PRO A 103 9.14 6.91 24.79
CA PRO A 103 8.01 7.09 23.87
C PRO A 103 7.91 8.54 23.37
N VAL A 104 7.59 8.71 22.09
CA VAL A 104 7.45 10.02 21.43
C VAL A 104 5.97 10.37 21.27
N ALA A 105 5.54 11.50 21.80
CA ALA A 105 4.16 11.97 21.62
C ALA A 105 3.88 12.33 20.16
N LEU A 106 2.81 11.76 19.60
CA LEU A 106 2.29 12.07 18.27
C LEU A 106 1.13 13.07 18.39
N HIS A 107 1.19 14.14 17.60
CA HIS A 107 0.17 15.19 17.61
C HIS A 107 -0.70 15.13 16.35
N ALA A 108 -1.87 15.77 16.42
CA ALA A 108 -2.70 15.95 15.23
C ALA A 108 -1.93 16.74 14.16
N GLY A 109 -1.90 16.22 12.94
CA GLY A 109 -1.12 16.77 11.83
C GLY A 109 0.27 16.16 11.66
N ASP A 110 0.78 15.41 12.64
CA ASP A 110 1.99 14.61 12.46
C ASP A 110 1.73 13.52 11.41
N VAL A 111 2.76 13.20 10.61
CA VAL A 111 2.74 12.02 9.75
C VAL A 111 3.92 11.13 10.09
N LEU A 112 3.63 9.89 10.44
CA LEU A 112 4.64 8.86 10.65
C LEU A 112 4.76 8.01 9.38
N LEU A 113 5.98 7.84 8.88
CA LEU A 113 6.30 7.02 7.72
C LEU A 113 7.28 5.93 8.12
N LEU A 114 6.96 4.68 7.76
CA LEU A 114 7.92 3.58 7.79
C LEU A 114 8.24 3.23 6.34
N ALA A 115 9.51 3.20 5.97
CA ALA A 115 9.90 3.02 4.58
C ALA A 115 11.14 2.15 4.41
N SER A 116 11.21 1.42 3.30
CA SER A 116 12.46 0.82 2.84
C SER A 116 13.42 1.89 2.29
N ASP A 117 14.68 1.52 2.10
CA ASP A 117 15.76 2.35 1.55
C ASP A 117 15.47 2.90 0.13
N GLY A 118 14.57 2.29 -0.62
CA GLY A 118 14.08 2.84 -1.90
C GLY A 118 13.48 4.25 -1.80
N LEU A 119 13.02 4.68 -0.61
CA LEU A 119 12.56 6.05 -0.37
C LEU A 119 13.71 7.08 -0.39
N ASP A 120 14.96 6.67 -0.14
CA ASP A 120 16.13 7.57 -0.01
C ASP A 120 16.43 8.39 -1.27
N THR A 121 15.87 8.01 -2.43
CA THR A 121 16.01 8.79 -3.68
C THR A 121 15.16 10.05 -3.68
N LEU A 122 14.15 10.12 -2.80
CA LEU A 122 13.28 11.28 -2.65
C LEU A 122 13.88 12.25 -1.63
N ALA A 123 14.12 13.50 -2.06
CA ALA A 123 14.60 14.54 -1.17
C ALA A 123 13.61 14.85 -0.04
N ALA A 124 14.12 15.15 1.16
CA ALA A 124 13.32 15.46 2.34
C ALA A 124 12.35 16.63 2.10
N ASP A 125 12.76 17.66 1.37
CA ASP A 125 11.91 18.81 1.03
C ASP A 125 10.71 18.41 0.16
N THR A 126 10.93 17.49 -0.79
CA THR A 126 9.86 16.95 -1.63
C THR A 126 8.88 16.15 -0.79
N LEU A 127 9.39 15.33 0.14
CA LEU A 127 8.55 14.56 1.05
C LEU A 127 7.71 15.47 1.95
N ALA A 128 8.31 16.52 2.52
CA ALA A 128 7.61 17.53 3.31
C ALA A 128 6.51 18.23 2.49
N ALA A 129 6.81 18.60 1.23
CA ALA A 129 5.84 19.22 0.33
C ALA A 129 4.66 18.30 -0.01
N LEU A 130 4.92 17.00 -0.24
CA LEU A 130 3.86 16.01 -0.47
C LEU A 130 2.96 15.86 0.76
N VAL A 131 3.55 15.76 1.95
CA VAL A 131 2.79 15.69 3.21
C VAL A 131 1.96 16.95 3.43
N ALA A 132 2.55 18.13 3.19
CA ALA A 132 1.86 19.42 3.32
C ALA A 132 0.69 19.57 2.34
N LYS A 133 0.85 19.11 1.09
CA LYS A 133 -0.23 19.11 0.09
C LYS A 133 -1.35 18.13 0.45
N ALA A 134 -1.00 17.02 1.10
CA ALA A 134 -1.94 16.01 1.54
C ALA A 134 -2.59 16.34 2.89
N ARG A 135 -2.51 17.57 3.42
CA ARG A 135 -2.99 17.92 4.78
C ARG A 135 -4.44 17.50 5.07
N ASP A 136 -5.30 17.45 4.05
CA ASP A 136 -6.70 17.01 4.16
C ASP A 136 -6.98 15.62 3.54
N GLY A 137 -5.96 14.92 3.05
CA GLY A 137 -6.09 13.61 2.40
C GLY A 137 -6.05 12.41 3.35
N ASP A 138 -6.55 11.26 2.90
CA ASP A 138 -6.38 10.00 3.61
C ASP A 138 -4.92 9.49 3.53
N ALA A 139 -4.49 8.68 4.50
CA ALA A 139 -3.15 8.10 4.51
C ALA A 139 -2.82 7.25 3.26
N PRO A 140 -3.78 6.48 2.68
CA PRO A 140 -3.58 5.79 1.40
C PRO A 140 -3.20 6.70 0.24
N ALA A 141 -3.84 7.85 0.07
CA ALA A 141 -3.56 8.80 -1.00
C ALA A 141 -2.17 9.42 -0.84
N LEU A 142 -1.74 9.69 0.39
CA LEU A 142 -0.37 10.13 0.65
C LEU A 142 0.65 9.05 0.28
N ALA A 143 0.42 7.80 0.69
CA ALA A 143 1.30 6.68 0.34
C ALA A 143 1.41 6.54 -1.19
N ALA A 144 0.29 6.59 -1.90
CA ALA A 144 0.24 6.55 -3.35
C ALA A 144 1.00 7.72 -4.01
N ALA A 145 0.85 8.94 -3.47
CA ALA A 145 1.56 10.12 -3.97
C ALA A 145 3.08 10.03 -3.76
N ILE A 146 3.53 9.52 -2.62
CA ILE A 146 4.96 9.26 -2.35
C ILE A 146 5.51 8.26 -3.36
N LEU A 147 4.85 7.11 -3.53
CA LEU A 147 5.27 6.07 -4.46
C LEU A 147 5.29 6.57 -5.92
N ALA A 148 4.27 7.34 -6.32
CA ALA A 148 4.22 7.95 -7.65
C ALA A 148 5.40 8.92 -7.87
N GLN A 149 5.78 9.69 -6.85
CA GLN A 149 6.89 10.62 -6.97
C GLN A 149 8.24 9.92 -7.04
N VAL A 150 8.44 8.85 -6.25
CA VAL A 150 9.64 8.00 -6.35
C VAL A 150 9.74 7.37 -7.74
N GLN A 151 8.62 6.85 -8.28
CA GLN A 151 8.57 6.30 -9.64
C GLN A 151 8.88 7.36 -10.71
N ALA A 152 8.35 8.58 -10.57
CA ALA A 152 8.56 9.67 -11.53
C ALA A 152 10.03 10.14 -11.59
N LEU A 153 10.77 10.05 -10.48
CA LEU A 153 12.21 10.35 -10.47
C LEU A 153 13.00 9.33 -11.31
N ALA A 154 12.54 8.09 -11.39
CA ALA A 154 13.11 7.00 -12.20
C ALA A 154 14.65 6.96 -12.13
N GLY A 155 15.19 7.09 -10.92
CA GLY A 155 16.64 7.22 -10.69
C GLY A 155 17.41 6.04 -11.30
N PRO A 156 18.64 6.24 -11.83
CA PRO A 156 19.42 5.18 -12.49
C PRO A 156 19.69 3.93 -11.63
N LYS A 157 19.51 4.03 -10.31
CA LYS A 157 19.67 2.97 -9.31
C LYS A 157 18.49 2.96 -8.32
N GLN A 158 17.29 3.26 -8.79
CA GLN A 158 16.08 3.21 -7.97
C GLN A 158 15.82 1.76 -7.52
N ASP A 159 15.70 1.55 -6.21
CA ASP A 159 15.33 0.26 -5.64
C ASP A 159 13.81 0.15 -5.45
N ASN A 160 13.34 -1.06 -5.13
CA ASN A 160 11.98 -1.28 -4.67
C ASN A 160 11.66 -0.40 -3.46
N THR A 161 10.45 0.15 -3.42
CA THR A 161 10.07 1.10 -2.38
C THR A 161 8.78 0.64 -1.72
N THR A 162 8.87 0.38 -0.42
CA THR A 162 7.71 0.14 0.44
C THR A 162 7.55 1.34 1.35
N VAL A 163 6.32 1.82 1.52
CA VAL A 163 6.00 2.89 2.48
C VAL A 163 4.71 2.54 3.23
N VAL A 164 4.73 2.73 4.54
CA VAL A 164 3.55 2.69 5.41
C VAL A 164 3.35 4.10 5.95
N CYS A 165 2.15 4.64 5.78
CA CYS A 165 1.79 5.98 6.26
C CYS A 165 0.80 5.86 7.43
N TYR A 166 1.14 6.47 8.57
CA TYR A 166 0.26 6.59 9.72
C TYR A 166 0.01 8.07 10.05
N ARG A 167 -1.26 8.41 10.26
CA ARG A 167 -1.70 9.74 10.71
C ARG A 167 -2.46 9.61 12.02
N PRO A 168 -2.03 10.27 13.10
CA PRO A 168 -2.78 10.31 14.34
C PRO A 168 -4.13 10.99 14.11
N VAL A 169 -5.22 10.27 14.35
CA VAL A 169 -6.56 10.86 14.37
C VAL A 169 -6.81 11.37 15.79
N PRO A 170 -7.17 12.66 15.98
CA PRO A 170 -7.51 13.14 17.30
C PRO A 170 -8.71 12.35 17.85
N PRO A 171 -8.74 12.00 19.14
CA PRO A 171 -9.91 11.36 19.74
C PRO A 171 -11.13 12.29 19.55
N ALA A 172 -12.23 11.71 19.06
CA ALA A 172 -13.45 12.45 18.76
C ALA A 172 -13.92 13.24 20.00
N GLY A 173 -13.78 14.57 19.96
CA GLY A 173 -14.22 15.46 21.05
C GLY A 173 -13.25 16.58 21.44
N ALA A 174 -11.99 16.57 21.01
CA ALA A 174 -11.06 17.66 21.28
C ALA A 174 -11.26 18.82 20.28
N ARG A 175 -12.02 19.84 20.67
CA ARG A 175 -12.10 21.11 19.91
C ARG A 175 -10.71 21.74 19.82
N HIS A 176 -10.34 22.22 18.63
CA HIS A 176 -9.13 23.01 18.37
C HIS A 176 -8.93 24.07 19.46
N ALA A 177 -7.94 23.87 20.33
CA ALA A 177 -7.28 24.98 21.01
C ALA A 177 -6.18 25.46 20.06
N SER A 178 -6.26 26.71 19.63
CA SER A 178 -5.19 27.35 18.87
C SER A 178 -3.87 27.25 19.65
N PRO A 179 -2.72 27.04 18.99
CA PRO A 179 -1.44 27.00 19.67
C PRO A 179 -1.17 28.35 20.36
N PRO A 180 -0.63 28.36 21.59
CA PRO A 180 -0.21 29.62 22.21
C PRO A 180 0.95 30.21 21.40
N PRO A 181 1.07 31.54 21.32
CA PRO A 181 2.15 32.19 20.60
C PRO A 181 3.51 31.79 21.19
N THR A 182 4.47 31.57 20.30
CA THR A 182 5.84 31.17 20.58
C THR A 182 6.50 32.11 21.60
N ALA A 183 6.80 31.57 22.79
CA ALA A 183 7.61 32.26 23.78
C ALA A 183 9.09 32.12 23.41
N GLY A 184 9.69 33.21 22.96
CA GLY A 184 11.13 33.35 22.80
C GLY A 184 11.89 33.02 24.09
N LYS A 185 13.14 32.59 23.92
CA LYS A 185 14.11 32.29 24.99
C LYS A 185 14.11 33.39 26.06
N GLY A 186 13.57 33.10 27.24
CA GLY A 186 13.52 34.04 28.38
C GLY A 186 12.45 33.78 29.45
N GLY A 187 11.48 32.88 29.22
CA GLY A 187 10.28 32.74 30.07
C GLY A 187 10.40 31.90 31.36
N ALA A 188 11.48 31.13 31.55
CA ALA A 188 11.59 30.18 32.68
C ALA A 188 11.60 30.86 34.06
N LEU A 189 12.00 32.14 34.14
CA LEU A 189 12.08 32.89 35.40
C LEU A 189 10.77 33.64 35.75
N ALA A 190 9.90 33.89 34.77
CA ALA A 190 8.62 34.57 34.97
C ALA A 190 7.50 33.60 35.41
N ALA A 191 7.55 32.34 34.94
CA ALA A 191 6.62 31.29 35.34
C ALA A 191 6.76 30.90 36.82
N LEU A 192 7.99 30.94 37.37
CA LEU A 192 8.25 30.63 38.77
C LEU A 192 7.75 31.73 39.74
N LYS A 193 7.65 32.99 39.29
CA LYS A 193 7.17 34.12 40.11
C LYS A 193 5.63 34.17 40.23
N ARG A 194 4.90 33.65 39.25
CA ARG A 194 3.42 33.58 39.28
C ARG A 194 2.89 32.40 40.11
N LEU A 195 3.69 31.35 40.31
CA LEU A 195 3.34 30.25 41.22
C LEU A 195 3.46 30.64 42.71
N LEU A 196 4.19 31.71 43.03
CA LEU A 196 4.46 32.15 44.41
C LEU A 196 3.52 33.26 44.92
N THR A 197 2.63 33.79 44.07
CA THR A 197 1.71 34.87 44.45
C THR A 197 0.27 34.47 44.17
N GLY A 198 -0.22 33.54 44.98
CA GLY A 198 -1.59 33.04 44.90
C GLY A 198 -2.61 34.17 45.07
N LYS A 199 -3.33 34.50 43.98
CA LYS A 199 -4.62 35.21 44.00
C LYS A 199 -5.48 34.72 42.84
N SER A 200 -6.53 34.01 43.20
CA SER A 200 -7.69 33.68 42.35
C SER A 200 -8.63 34.88 42.29
N LYS A 201 -9.23 35.15 41.12
CA LYS A 201 -10.55 35.78 41.04
C LYS A 201 -11.36 35.23 39.86
N ALA A 202 -12.59 34.91 40.20
CA ALA A 202 -13.68 34.40 39.39
C ALA A 202 -14.43 35.52 38.61
N ASP A 203 -15.50 35.09 37.94
CA ASP A 203 -16.64 35.83 37.36
C ASP A 203 -16.53 36.13 35.86
N ALA A 204 -17.56 36.04 35.01
CA ALA A 204 -18.91 35.49 35.07
C ALA A 204 -19.47 35.49 33.63
N ALA A 205 -20.50 34.68 33.40
CA ALA A 205 -21.15 34.43 32.11
C ALA A 205 -22.07 35.56 31.60
N LYS A 206 -22.25 35.66 30.27
CA LYS A 206 -23.59 35.78 29.63
C LYS A 206 -23.57 35.51 28.11
N PRO A 207 -24.66 35.00 27.50
CA PRO A 207 -24.76 34.58 26.09
C PRO A 207 -25.65 35.52 25.22
N MET A 208 -25.97 35.07 23.99
CA MET A 208 -26.90 35.57 22.94
C MET A 208 -26.18 36.17 21.72
N THR A 209 -26.59 36.04 20.45
CA THR A 209 -27.65 35.32 19.71
C THR A 209 -27.31 35.42 18.21
N HIS A 210 -27.83 34.48 17.40
CA HIS A 210 -27.99 34.61 15.94
C HIS A 210 -28.86 35.83 15.58
N ASP A 211 -28.51 36.61 14.55
CA ASP A 211 -29.22 36.60 13.24
C ASP A 211 -28.69 37.67 12.25
N ALA A 212 -29.10 37.52 10.98
CA ALA A 212 -29.18 38.50 9.88
C ALA A 212 -28.02 38.61 8.84
N ALA A 213 -28.18 37.80 7.78
CA ALA A 213 -28.49 38.22 6.41
C ALA A 213 -27.70 39.35 5.71
N ALA A 214 -27.00 38.92 4.64
CA ALA A 214 -27.02 39.43 3.27
C ALA A 214 -27.17 40.95 3.00
N ALA A 215 -26.15 41.52 2.34
CA ALA A 215 -26.27 42.17 1.01
C ALA A 215 -25.02 43.01 0.68
N ARG A 216 -24.33 42.70 -0.43
CA ARG A 216 -24.08 43.71 -1.47
C ARG A 216 -23.58 43.09 -2.77
N MET A 217 -24.37 43.29 -3.81
CA MET A 217 -24.07 42.96 -5.19
C MET A 217 -23.41 44.18 -5.88
N ARG A 218 -22.55 43.86 -6.85
CA ARG A 218 -22.47 44.45 -8.22
C ARG A 218 -21.47 45.56 -8.56
N ARG A 219 -20.62 45.16 -9.53
CA ARG A 219 -20.20 45.80 -10.79
C ARG A 219 -18.96 46.70 -10.76
N ARG A 220 -17.93 46.31 -11.53
CA ARG A 220 -17.79 46.72 -12.94
C ARG A 220 -16.78 45.86 -13.71
N ALA A 221 -17.13 45.61 -14.97
CA ALA A 221 -16.34 44.97 -16.01
C ALA A 221 -15.57 46.02 -16.83
N GLY A 222 -14.56 45.57 -17.59
CA GLY A 222 -13.83 46.33 -18.60
C GLY A 222 -12.45 45.70 -18.86
N PHE A 223 -12.36 44.60 -19.62
CA PHE A 223 -12.07 44.50 -21.07
C PHE A 223 -10.60 44.75 -21.50
N TRP A 224 -10.03 43.67 -22.06
CA TRP A 224 -8.85 43.35 -22.92
C TRP A 224 -8.41 44.37 -24.02
N PRO A 225 -7.38 44.13 -24.89
CA PRO A 225 -6.61 42.90 -25.28
C PRO A 225 -5.07 43.12 -25.40
N VAL A 226 -4.16 42.18 -25.74
CA VAL A 226 -3.76 41.50 -27.02
C VAL A 226 -2.61 40.55 -26.62
N GLY A 227 -2.39 39.33 -27.12
CA GLY A 227 -2.70 38.76 -28.42
C GLY A 227 -2.60 37.23 -28.46
N ALA A 228 -3.31 36.71 -29.46
CA ALA A 228 -3.47 35.32 -29.84
C ALA A 228 -2.36 34.85 -30.80
N LEU A 229 -2.24 33.51 -30.95
CA LEU A 229 -1.81 32.68 -32.10
C LEU A 229 -1.02 31.48 -31.54
N SER A 230 -1.39 30.20 -31.73
CA SER A 230 -2.12 29.59 -32.83
C SER A 230 -2.85 28.31 -32.40
N ALA A 231 -4.05 28.12 -32.95
CA ALA A 231 -4.83 26.90 -32.92
C ALA A 231 -4.48 25.99 -34.10
N ALA A 232 -5.00 24.76 -34.02
CA ALA A 232 -5.32 23.84 -35.12
C ALA A 232 -4.18 22.96 -35.67
N ALA A 233 -4.03 21.79 -35.04
CA ALA A 233 -3.86 20.55 -35.78
C ALA A 233 -4.51 19.40 -35.00
N MET A 234 -5.35 18.64 -35.70
CA MET A 234 -5.87 17.31 -35.37
C MET A 234 -7.15 17.21 -34.53
N LEU A 235 -8.25 17.66 -35.15
CA LEU A 235 -9.51 16.92 -35.10
C LEU A 235 -9.70 16.26 -36.48
N GLY A 236 -9.54 14.93 -36.56
CA GLY A 236 -9.72 14.20 -37.81
C GLY A 236 -9.13 12.80 -37.84
N ALA A 237 -9.69 11.87 -37.06
CA ALA A 237 -9.84 10.45 -37.41
C ALA A 237 -10.60 9.71 -36.29
N MET A 238 -11.94 9.69 -36.39
CA MET A 238 -12.72 8.57 -35.89
C MET A 238 -13.31 7.87 -37.11
N THR A 239 -13.02 6.58 -37.30
CA THR A 239 -13.99 5.47 -37.10
C THR A 239 -13.47 4.16 -37.71
N ALA A 240 -13.88 3.05 -37.04
CA ALA A 240 -13.72 1.63 -37.34
C ALA A 240 -12.42 1.00 -36.79
N ALA A 241 -12.41 -0.02 -35.93
CA ALA A 241 -13.46 -0.84 -35.32
C ALA A 241 -12.85 -1.49 -34.06
N SER A 242 -13.53 -1.48 -32.91
CA SER A 242 -14.24 -2.64 -32.33
C SER A 242 -13.60 -3.08 -31.01
N ALA A 243 -14.35 -2.86 -29.92
CA ALA A 243 -14.24 -3.50 -28.61
C ALA A 243 -12.94 -3.26 -27.82
N ASP A 244 -12.83 -2.08 -27.20
CA ASP A 244 -12.06 -1.99 -25.96
C ASP A 244 -12.78 -1.07 -24.98
N GLN A 245 -13.74 -1.66 -24.28
CA GLN A 245 -14.33 -1.06 -23.10
C GLN A 245 -13.37 -1.37 -21.96
N ALA A 246 -12.69 -0.35 -21.45
CA ALA A 246 -12.08 -0.41 -20.12
C ALA A 246 -13.09 -1.03 -19.14
N PRO A 247 -12.69 -1.98 -18.28
CA PRO A 247 -13.64 -2.67 -17.41
C PRO A 247 -14.34 -1.63 -16.53
N ALA A 248 -15.67 -1.69 -16.53
CA ALA A 248 -16.53 -0.83 -15.74
C ALA A 248 -16.10 -0.86 -14.26
N ALA A 249 -15.60 0.26 -13.76
CA ALA A 249 -15.09 0.45 -12.41
C ALA A 249 -16.17 0.40 -11.31
N ASP A 250 -17.38 -0.08 -11.61
CA ASP A 250 -18.57 0.02 -10.75
C ASP A 250 -19.20 -1.35 -10.40
N LYS A 251 -18.59 -2.47 -10.81
CA LYS A 251 -19.08 -3.80 -10.45
C LYS A 251 -18.05 -4.57 -9.61
N PRO A 252 -18.44 -5.17 -8.47
CA PRO A 252 -17.51 -5.91 -7.63
C PRO A 252 -17.01 -7.16 -8.35
N VAL A 253 -15.70 -7.29 -8.47
CA VAL A 253 -15.03 -8.47 -9.04
C VAL A 253 -14.78 -9.57 -7.99
N ALA A 254 -14.85 -9.21 -6.71
CA ALA A 254 -14.78 -10.12 -5.56
C ALA A 254 -16.12 -10.08 -4.81
N TYR A 255 -16.71 -11.25 -4.59
CA TYR A 255 -17.98 -11.44 -3.91
C TYR A 255 -17.76 -12.04 -2.54
N GLY A 256 -18.52 -11.60 -1.53
CA GLY A 256 -18.54 -12.26 -0.23
C GLY A 256 -19.15 -13.65 -0.33
N LEU A 257 -18.54 -14.63 0.32
CA LEU A 257 -19.06 -15.99 0.45
C LEU A 257 -19.33 -16.28 1.93
N THR A 258 -20.59 -16.54 2.27
CA THR A 258 -21.00 -17.00 3.60
C THR A 258 -21.43 -18.46 3.52
N VAL A 259 -20.88 -19.28 4.40
CA VAL A 259 -21.23 -20.70 4.55
C VAL A 259 -22.01 -20.86 5.84
N MET A 260 -23.25 -21.33 5.74
CA MET A 260 -24.16 -21.46 6.87
C MET A 260 -24.26 -22.91 7.34
N ASP A 261 -24.38 -23.08 8.66
CA ASP A 261 -24.78 -24.33 9.33
C ASP A 261 -26.09 -24.05 10.09
N GLY A 262 -27.22 -24.42 9.48
CA GLY A 262 -28.54 -23.94 9.88
C GLY A 262 -28.65 -22.41 9.77
N GLU A 263 -28.98 -21.75 10.88
CA GLU A 263 -29.09 -20.27 10.98
C GLU A 263 -27.76 -19.61 11.38
N ARG A 264 -26.70 -20.37 11.64
CA ARG A 264 -25.40 -19.83 12.09
C ARG A 264 -24.40 -19.76 10.95
N THR A 265 -23.63 -18.69 10.92
CA THR A 265 -22.46 -18.57 10.04
C THR A 265 -21.36 -19.51 10.52
N ARG A 266 -20.98 -20.49 9.69
CA ARG A 266 -19.85 -21.41 9.94
C ARG A 266 -18.53 -20.83 9.45
N ALA A 267 -18.53 -20.26 8.25
CA ALA A 267 -17.34 -19.71 7.61
C ALA A 267 -17.72 -18.54 6.70
N GLN A 268 -16.77 -17.61 6.56
CA GLN A 268 -16.86 -16.48 5.64
C GLN A 268 -15.54 -16.32 4.89
N GLY A 269 -15.62 -15.81 3.67
CA GLY A 269 -14.47 -15.51 2.83
C GLY A 269 -14.90 -14.90 1.51
N ALA A 270 -14.09 -15.04 0.47
CA ALA A 270 -14.37 -14.48 -0.85
C ALA A 270 -14.66 -15.56 -1.90
N ALA A 271 -15.40 -15.16 -2.93
CA ALA A 271 -15.55 -15.90 -4.18
C ALA A 271 -15.33 -14.95 -5.36
N VAL A 272 -14.83 -15.50 -6.46
CA VAL A 272 -14.45 -14.76 -7.66
C VAL A 272 -15.31 -15.23 -8.81
N ALA A 273 -16.01 -14.34 -9.50
CA ALA A 273 -16.76 -14.70 -10.69
C ALA A 273 -15.83 -14.88 -11.89
N LEU A 274 -15.95 -16.04 -12.53
CA LEU A 274 -15.21 -16.43 -13.73
C LEU A 274 -15.99 -16.15 -15.00
N THR A 275 -17.33 -16.14 -14.91
CA THR A 275 -18.22 -15.82 -16.02
C THR A 275 -19.42 -14.97 -15.58
N PRO A 276 -20.00 -14.18 -16.51
CA PRO A 276 -21.18 -13.37 -16.20
C PRO A 276 -22.43 -14.18 -15.87
N ASP A 277 -22.50 -15.45 -16.26
CA ASP A 277 -23.65 -16.32 -16.07
C ASP A 277 -23.60 -17.13 -14.76
N GLY A 278 -22.57 -16.95 -13.92
CA GLY A 278 -22.60 -17.49 -12.55
C GLY A 278 -21.63 -18.64 -12.25
N TRP A 279 -20.54 -18.81 -13.00
CA TRP A 279 -19.43 -19.65 -12.55
C TRP A 279 -18.51 -18.86 -11.61
N LEU A 280 -18.26 -19.41 -10.43
CA LEU A 280 -17.40 -18.80 -9.42
C LEU A 280 -16.31 -19.77 -8.97
N ILE A 281 -15.19 -19.22 -8.48
CA ILE A 281 -14.16 -19.97 -7.78
C ILE A 281 -13.89 -19.40 -6.39
N THR A 282 -13.55 -20.27 -5.45
CA THR A 282 -13.21 -19.93 -4.07
C THR A 282 -12.23 -20.96 -3.49
N SER A 283 -11.91 -20.84 -2.20
CA SER A 283 -11.17 -21.86 -1.47
C SER A 283 -12.07 -23.02 -1.01
N ALA A 284 -11.59 -24.25 -1.20
CA ALA A 284 -12.18 -25.48 -0.67
C ALA A 284 -12.16 -25.60 0.86
N ALA A 285 -11.38 -24.81 1.60
CA ALA A 285 -11.39 -24.79 3.07
C ALA A 285 -12.66 -24.12 3.60
N LEU A 286 -13.24 -23.20 2.83
CA LEU A 286 -14.51 -22.57 3.16
C LEU A 286 -15.67 -23.56 3.04
N VAL A 287 -15.62 -24.51 2.10
CA VAL A 287 -16.73 -25.43 1.78
C VAL A 287 -16.39 -26.89 2.07
N LYS A 288 -17.11 -27.50 3.03
CA LYS A 288 -16.91 -28.88 3.49
C LYS A 288 -17.68 -29.91 2.69
N SER A 289 -18.90 -29.62 2.24
CA SER A 289 -19.73 -30.54 1.44
C SER A 289 -20.70 -29.79 0.53
N ALA A 290 -21.36 -30.52 -0.37
CA ALA A 290 -22.37 -29.97 -1.28
C ALA A 290 -23.71 -29.63 -0.60
N ASP A 291 -23.96 -30.20 0.58
CA ASP A 291 -25.20 -29.99 1.35
C ASP A 291 -25.19 -28.68 2.15
N GLU A 292 -24.05 -27.99 2.20
CA GLU A 292 -23.95 -26.73 2.92
C GLU A 292 -24.68 -25.61 2.18
N ARG A 293 -25.36 -24.75 2.95
CA ARG A 293 -26.00 -23.56 2.40
C ARG A 293 -24.93 -22.49 2.17
N LEU A 294 -24.63 -22.23 0.90
CA LEU A 294 -23.68 -21.21 0.46
C LEU A 294 -24.45 -19.98 -0.02
N LEU A 295 -24.04 -18.81 0.45
CA LEU A 295 -24.64 -17.53 0.08
C LEU A 295 -23.55 -16.60 -0.45
N VAL A 296 -23.69 -16.19 -1.70
CA VAL A 296 -22.82 -15.21 -2.36
C VAL A 296 -23.44 -13.83 -2.17
N THR A 297 -22.64 -12.83 -1.83
CA THR A 297 -23.08 -11.45 -1.56
C THR A 297 -22.20 -10.46 -2.31
N ASP A 298 -22.76 -9.33 -2.74
CA ASP A 298 -22.00 -8.20 -3.31
C ASP A 298 -22.05 -6.95 -2.42
N ALA A 299 -21.38 -5.87 -2.87
CA ALA A 299 -21.33 -4.59 -2.15
C ALA A 299 -22.69 -3.89 -2.01
N SER A 300 -23.62 -4.15 -2.93
CA SER A 300 -24.97 -3.56 -2.91
C SER A 300 -25.89 -4.27 -1.91
N GLY A 301 -25.46 -5.40 -1.36
CA GLY A 301 -26.27 -6.29 -0.55
C GLY A 301 -27.10 -7.28 -1.37
N TRP A 302 -26.87 -7.39 -2.69
CA TRP A 302 -27.41 -8.48 -3.49
C TRP A 302 -26.88 -9.80 -2.95
N GLN A 303 -27.77 -10.79 -2.87
CA GLN A 303 -27.43 -12.11 -2.36
C GLN A 303 -28.04 -13.20 -3.25
N ALA A 304 -27.29 -14.28 -3.46
CA ALA A 304 -27.80 -15.44 -4.17
C ALA A 304 -27.22 -16.76 -3.62
N PRO A 305 -28.03 -17.84 -3.59
CA PRO A 305 -27.56 -19.14 -3.17
C PRO A 305 -26.60 -19.74 -4.21
N ALA A 306 -25.48 -20.29 -3.74
CA ALA A 306 -24.54 -21.00 -4.59
C ALA A 306 -24.54 -22.50 -4.30
N ARG A 307 -24.20 -23.29 -5.31
CA ARG A 307 -24.01 -24.75 -5.21
C ARG A 307 -22.55 -25.10 -5.46
N LEU A 308 -22.01 -26.01 -4.66
CA LEU A 308 -20.69 -26.59 -4.91
C LEU A 308 -20.76 -27.50 -6.14
N VAL A 309 -19.92 -27.24 -7.14
CA VAL A 309 -19.80 -28.08 -8.35
C VAL A 309 -18.63 -29.04 -8.22
N ALA A 310 -17.46 -28.51 -7.85
CA ALA A 310 -16.24 -29.29 -7.74
C ALA A 310 -15.36 -28.79 -6.60
N ARG A 311 -14.53 -29.67 -6.08
CA ARG A 311 -13.61 -29.36 -4.99
C ARG A 311 -12.30 -30.11 -5.15
N ASP A 312 -11.23 -29.34 -5.27
CA ASP A 312 -9.87 -29.84 -5.20
C ASP A 312 -9.31 -29.55 -3.82
N LYS A 313 -9.20 -30.60 -2.99
CA LYS A 313 -8.59 -30.50 -1.65
C LYS A 313 -7.06 -30.44 -1.69
N ALA A 314 -6.44 -30.87 -2.78
CA ALA A 314 -4.99 -30.90 -2.91
C ALA A 314 -4.44 -29.49 -3.14
N TRP A 315 -5.16 -28.66 -3.88
CA TRP A 315 -4.79 -27.24 -4.07
C TRP A 315 -5.72 -26.27 -3.32
N ASP A 316 -6.75 -26.80 -2.66
CA ASP A 316 -7.73 -26.04 -1.91
C ASP A 316 -8.41 -24.95 -2.76
N LEU A 317 -9.05 -25.46 -3.80
CA LEU A 317 -9.84 -24.71 -4.77
C LEU A 317 -11.23 -25.36 -4.86
N ALA A 318 -12.27 -24.55 -4.96
CA ALA A 318 -13.63 -25.03 -5.15
C ALA A 318 -14.33 -24.22 -6.23
N ILE A 319 -15.06 -24.91 -7.09
CA ILE A 319 -15.90 -24.33 -8.14
C ILE A 319 -17.32 -24.26 -7.61
N LEU A 320 -17.92 -23.07 -7.69
CA LEU A 320 -19.31 -22.84 -7.32
C LEU A 320 -20.14 -22.43 -8.54
N ARG A 321 -21.43 -22.74 -8.48
CA ARG A 321 -22.43 -22.26 -9.43
C ARG A 321 -23.48 -21.45 -8.71
N VAL A 322 -23.74 -20.23 -9.17
CA VAL A 322 -24.87 -19.40 -8.76
C VAL A 322 -25.83 -19.24 -9.93
N ASP A 323 -27.13 -19.13 -9.64
CA ASP A 323 -28.13 -18.80 -10.66
C ASP A 323 -28.28 -17.27 -10.72
N ALA A 324 -27.38 -16.62 -11.46
CA ALA A 324 -27.33 -15.17 -11.62
C ALA A 324 -26.82 -14.81 -13.02
N GLN A 325 -27.21 -13.63 -13.51
CA GLN A 325 -26.73 -13.10 -14.78
C GLN A 325 -26.11 -11.72 -14.60
N GLY A 326 -25.17 -11.38 -15.49
CA GLY A 326 -24.55 -10.05 -15.52
C GLY A 326 -23.54 -9.81 -14.41
N LEU A 327 -23.04 -10.87 -13.77
CA LEU A 327 -21.94 -10.79 -12.81
C LEU A 327 -20.71 -10.18 -13.49
N ALA A 328 -19.98 -9.32 -12.76
CA ALA A 328 -18.67 -8.90 -13.20
C ALA A 328 -17.69 -10.05 -13.00
N SER A 329 -17.20 -10.59 -14.12
CA SER A 329 -16.21 -11.65 -14.16
C SER A 329 -14.84 -11.14 -14.56
N ILE A 330 -13.80 -11.81 -14.07
CA ILE A 330 -12.41 -11.46 -14.40
C ILE A 330 -11.75 -12.51 -15.31
N PRO A 331 -10.94 -12.08 -16.30
CA PRO A 331 -10.17 -13.01 -17.11
C PRO A 331 -9.00 -13.59 -16.31
N ILE A 332 -8.56 -14.79 -16.67
CA ILE A 332 -7.37 -15.44 -16.09
C ILE A 332 -6.15 -15.12 -16.96
N ALA A 333 -5.04 -14.73 -16.33
CA ALA A 333 -3.78 -14.48 -17.02
C ALA A 333 -3.23 -15.77 -17.66
N ALA A 334 -2.79 -15.70 -18.92
CA ALA A 334 -2.22 -16.84 -19.63
C ALA A 334 -0.77 -17.16 -19.23
N THR A 335 -0.03 -16.15 -18.76
CA THR A 335 1.39 -16.24 -18.41
C THR A 335 1.60 -16.07 -16.92
N SER A 336 2.65 -16.69 -16.39
CA SER A 336 3.11 -16.40 -15.03
C SER A 336 3.50 -14.93 -14.89
N ILE A 337 3.17 -14.33 -13.76
CA ILE A 337 3.58 -12.98 -13.42
C ILE A 337 5.04 -12.97 -12.93
N ALA A 338 5.80 -11.93 -13.30
CA ALA A 338 7.21 -11.80 -12.93
C ALA A 338 7.37 -11.30 -11.47
N THR A 339 8.45 -11.72 -10.81
CA THR A 339 8.87 -11.15 -9.52
C THR A 339 9.04 -9.63 -9.63
N GLY A 340 8.57 -8.90 -8.63
CA GLY A 340 8.56 -7.44 -8.58
C GLY A 340 7.43 -6.78 -9.36
N ALA A 341 6.64 -7.54 -10.14
CA ALA A 341 5.50 -6.98 -10.85
C ALA A 341 4.40 -6.52 -9.86
N PRO A 342 3.74 -5.39 -10.13
CA PRO A 342 2.66 -4.89 -9.30
C PRO A 342 1.44 -5.83 -9.35
N VAL A 343 0.79 -5.98 -8.20
CA VAL A 343 -0.43 -6.78 -8.03
C VAL A 343 -1.42 -6.10 -7.08
N HIS A 344 -2.67 -6.52 -7.18
CA HIS A 344 -3.80 -5.98 -6.43
C HIS A 344 -4.60 -7.11 -5.80
N ALA A 345 -4.63 -7.18 -4.47
CA ALA A 345 -5.54 -8.06 -3.75
C ALA A 345 -6.89 -7.35 -3.57
N VAL A 346 -7.97 -7.91 -4.11
CA VAL A 346 -9.29 -7.28 -4.07
C VAL A 346 -10.17 -7.95 -3.03
N LEU A 347 -10.45 -7.28 -1.92
CA LEU A 347 -11.20 -7.87 -0.82
C LEU A 347 -12.71 -7.91 -1.12
N PRO A 348 -13.42 -8.97 -0.70
CA PRO A 348 -14.85 -9.08 -0.97
C PRO A 348 -15.62 -7.98 -0.24
N ALA A 349 -16.67 -7.49 -0.89
CA ALA A 349 -17.66 -6.63 -0.24
C ALA A 349 -18.79 -7.47 0.37
N GLY A 350 -19.14 -7.19 1.63
CA GLY A 350 -20.13 -7.96 2.38
C GLY A 350 -19.59 -9.28 2.96
N ALA A 351 -20.38 -9.92 3.83
CA ALA A 351 -20.01 -11.10 4.63
C ALA A 351 -18.94 -10.86 5.73
N GLY A 352 -19.03 -9.72 6.44
CA GLY A 352 -18.26 -9.47 7.67
C GLY A 352 -16.87 -8.83 7.48
N GLY A 353 -16.55 -8.32 6.29
CA GLY A 353 -15.36 -7.50 6.03
C GLY A 353 -15.72 -6.08 5.59
N ASP A 354 -14.85 -5.12 5.92
CA ASP A 354 -15.01 -3.67 5.66
C ASP A 354 -14.96 -3.25 4.17
N GLY A 355 -15.12 -4.21 3.25
CA GLY A 355 -15.75 -4.07 1.93
C GLY A 355 -15.03 -3.30 0.81
N GLY A 356 -14.60 -4.03 -0.22
CA GLY A 356 -14.24 -3.47 -1.54
C GLY A 356 -12.81 -2.93 -1.66
N ASP A 357 -12.03 -3.00 -0.59
CA ASP A 357 -10.65 -2.51 -0.57
C ASP A 357 -9.76 -3.25 -1.56
N VAL A 358 -9.03 -2.46 -2.33
CA VAL A 358 -7.98 -2.93 -3.21
C VAL A 358 -6.65 -2.68 -2.53
N VAL A 359 -5.98 -3.75 -2.10
CA VAL A 359 -4.65 -3.66 -1.50
C VAL A 359 -3.61 -3.86 -2.59
N ARG A 360 -2.83 -2.82 -2.87
CA ARG A 360 -1.72 -2.89 -3.82
C ARG A 360 -0.47 -3.49 -3.18
N GLY A 361 0.24 -4.30 -3.94
CA GLY A 361 1.56 -4.82 -3.59
C GLY A 361 2.37 -5.19 -4.83
N ALA A 362 3.38 -6.02 -4.61
CA ALA A 362 4.24 -6.59 -5.64
C ALA A 362 4.45 -8.08 -5.40
N VAL A 363 4.65 -8.82 -6.48
CA VAL A 363 4.97 -10.24 -6.45
C VAL A 363 6.37 -10.43 -5.88
N GLY A 364 6.49 -11.29 -4.87
CA GLY A 364 7.76 -11.77 -4.33
C GLY A 364 8.32 -12.94 -5.14
N ALA A 365 9.21 -13.72 -4.55
CA ALA A 365 9.65 -14.96 -5.17
C ALA A 365 8.51 -15.99 -5.18
N THR A 366 8.53 -16.88 -6.16
CA THR A 366 7.79 -18.14 -6.08
C THR A 366 8.33 -18.95 -4.91
N VAL A 367 7.46 -19.39 -4.00
CA VAL A 367 7.86 -20.10 -2.79
C VAL A 367 7.32 -21.52 -2.80
N HIS A 368 8.17 -22.47 -2.41
CA HIS A 368 7.71 -23.79 -2.00
C HIS A 368 7.23 -23.68 -0.56
N ALA A 369 5.93 -23.90 -0.35
CA ALA A 369 5.34 -23.82 0.99
C ALA A 369 4.53 -25.08 1.29
N THR A 370 4.52 -25.45 2.56
CA THR A 370 3.55 -26.41 3.09
C THR A 370 2.50 -25.66 3.88
N ILE A 371 1.26 -25.65 3.40
CA ILE A 371 0.15 -24.96 4.04
C ILE A 371 -0.85 -25.95 4.62
N LYS A 372 -1.51 -25.55 5.72
CA LYS A 372 -2.65 -26.32 6.21
C LYS A 372 -3.92 -25.90 5.47
N SER A 373 -4.76 -26.86 5.11
CA SER A 373 -6.11 -26.61 4.58
C SER A 373 -7.04 -27.74 4.98
N GLY A 374 -8.14 -27.41 5.66
CA GLY A 374 -9.15 -28.39 6.06
C GLY A 374 -8.59 -29.60 6.83
N GLY A 375 -7.53 -29.40 7.62
CA GLY A 375 -6.84 -30.45 8.38
C GLY A 375 -5.77 -31.25 7.63
N LYS A 376 -5.52 -30.95 6.34
CA LYS A 376 -4.44 -31.57 5.54
C LYS A 376 -3.29 -30.61 5.31
N ARG A 377 -2.10 -31.17 5.09
CA ARG A 377 -0.91 -30.44 4.62
C ARG A 377 -0.91 -30.47 3.09
N ILE A 378 -0.94 -29.30 2.48
CA ILE A 378 -0.77 -29.09 1.05
C ILE A 378 0.65 -28.61 0.85
N GLU A 379 1.44 -29.36 0.10
CA GLU A 379 2.79 -28.97 -0.27
C GLU A 379 2.80 -28.58 -1.74
N GLY A 380 3.33 -27.39 -2.04
CA GLY A 380 3.28 -26.90 -3.40
C GLY A 380 3.98 -25.57 -3.62
N VAL A 381 3.82 -25.08 -4.84
CA VAL A 381 4.42 -23.86 -5.34
C VAL A 381 3.37 -22.74 -5.29
N PHE A 382 3.69 -21.67 -4.58
CA PHE A 382 2.82 -20.51 -4.37
C PHE A 382 3.50 -19.22 -4.83
N LEU A 383 2.69 -18.23 -5.18
CA LEU A 383 3.16 -16.87 -5.44
C LEU A 383 3.24 -16.12 -4.11
N SER A 384 4.43 -15.67 -3.71
CA SER A 384 4.54 -14.72 -2.59
C SER A 384 4.18 -13.31 -3.07
N HIS A 385 3.63 -12.47 -2.19
CA HIS A 385 3.41 -11.06 -2.45
C HIS A 385 3.29 -10.26 -1.14
N ASN A 386 3.40 -8.94 -1.19
CA ASN A 386 3.29 -8.07 -0.01
C ASN A 386 1.97 -7.27 0.08
N ALA A 387 0.98 -7.58 -0.78
CA ALA A 387 -0.38 -7.04 -0.62
C ALA A 387 -1.07 -7.75 0.56
N LEU A 388 -0.91 -7.23 1.77
CA LEU A 388 -1.39 -7.86 3.00
C LEU A 388 -2.90 -7.70 3.18
N PHE A 389 -3.58 -8.74 3.64
CA PHE A 389 -5.02 -8.76 3.87
C PHE A 389 -5.38 -9.51 5.15
N GLY A 390 -6.51 -9.12 5.76
CA GLY A 390 -7.08 -9.82 6.91
C GLY A 390 -7.77 -11.14 6.54
N ALA A 391 -8.33 -11.83 7.53
CA ALA A 391 -8.95 -13.15 7.33
C ALA A 391 -10.08 -13.17 6.26
N SER A 392 -10.78 -12.04 6.06
CA SER A 392 -11.82 -11.88 5.03
C SER A 392 -11.28 -11.90 3.59
N GLY A 393 -9.98 -11.63 3.39
CA GLY A 393 -9.31 -11.71 2.09
C GLY A 393 -9.03 -13.15 1.63
N TYR A 394 -9.37 -14.14 2.43
CA TYR A 394 -9.19 -15.55 2.07
C TYR A 394 -10.07 -15.95 0.89
N GLY A 395 -9.44 -16.51 -0.16
CA GLY A 395 -10.13 -16.87 -1.41
C GLY A 395 -10.36 -15.68 -2.35
N SER A 396 -9.85 -14.49 -2.02
CA SER A 396 -9.98 -13.29 -2.84
C SER A 396 -9.05 -13.34 -4.06
N PRO A 397 -9.33 -12.59 -5.14
CA PRO A 397 -8.46 -12.58 -6.30
C PRO A 397 -7.21 -11.71 -6.06
N LEU A 398 -6.08 -12.19 -6.58
CA LEU A 398 -4.87 -11.40 -6.81
C LEU A 398 -4.80 -11.06 -8.30
N LEU A 399 -4.85 -9.77 -8.62
CA LEU A 399 -4.91 -9.26 -9.99
C LEU A 399 -3.60 -8.61 -10.40
N ASP A 400 -3.27 -8.66 -11.69
CA ASP A 400 -2.26 -7.77 -12.27
C ASP A 400 -2.81 -6.34 -12.51
N ASP A 401 -1.95 -5.40 -12.91
CA ASP A 401 -2.32 -4.02 -13.25
C ASP A 401 -3.39 -3.91 -14.36
N CYS A 402 -3.59 -4.99 -15.11
CA CYS A 402 -4.56 -5.05 -16.19
C CYS A 402 -5.88 -5.71 -15.78
N GLY A 403 -6.03 -6.09 -14.51
CA GLY A 403 -7.23 -6.71 -13.96
C GLY A 403 -7.40 -8.19 -14.30
N ALA A 404 -6.34 -8.88 -14.77
CA ALA A 404 -6.37 -10.32 -14.96
C ALA A 404 -5.99 -11.06 -13.68
N LEU A 405 -6.67 -12.18 -13.41
CA LEU A 405 -6.40 -13.04 -12.27
C LEU A 405 -5.04 -13.73 -12.45
N VAL A 406 -4.09 -13.40 -11.58
CA VAL A 406 -2.75 -14.02 -11.53
C VAL A 406 -2.63 -15.03 -10.39
N GLY A 407 -3.49 -14.94 -9.38
CA GLY A 407 -3.61 -15.96 -8.35
C GLY A 407 -4.81 -15.76 -7.42
N MET A 408 -5.01 -16.71 -6.51
CA MET A 408 -6.04 -16.62 -5.48
C MET A 408 -5.40 -16.55 -4.10
N ASN A 409 -5.72 -15.49 -3.37
CA ASN A 409 -5.16 -15.15 -2.08
C ASN A 409 -5.47 -16.20 -1.02
N ARG A 410 -4.44 -16.52 -0.24
CA ARG A 410 -4.47 -17.52 0.82
C ARG A 410 -3.81 -16.97 2.07
N THR A 411 -4.39 -17.31 3.22
CA THR A 411 -3.72 -17.21 4.51
C THR A 411 -3.25 -18.60 4.90
N ASP A 412 -2.02 -18.72 5.39
CA ASP A 412 -1.56 -19.98 5.98
C ASP A 412 -2.17 -20.14 7.40
N PRO A 413 -2.86 -21.25 7.74
CA PRO A 413 -3.33 -21.48 9.11
C PRO A 413 -2.23 -21.77 10.14
N THR A 414 -0.97 -21.97 9.73
CA THR A 414 0.19 -21.90 10.65
C THR A 414 0.73 -20.48 10.87
N ILE A 415 0.19 -19.49 10.13
CA ILE A 415 0.48 -18.05 10.25
C ILE A 415 -0.78 -17.25 10.65
N GLY A 416 -1.94 -17.92 10.71
CA GLY A 416 -3.24 -17.33 11.02
C GLY A 416 -4.23 -18.39 11.48
N GLY A 417 -3.89 -19.07 12.57
CA GLY A 417 -4.79 -20.00 13.24
C GLY A 417 -5.39 -19.37 14.49
N GLY A 418 -6.33 -18.41 14.35
CA GLY A 418 -7.07 -17.96 15.53
C GLY A 418 -7.79 -16.63 15.50
N LEU A 419 -8.51 -16.25 14.44
CA LEU A 419 -9.47 -15.13 14.58
C LEU A 419 -10.76 -15.60 15.29
N PHE A 420 -10.63 -16.16 16.51
CA PHE A 420 -11.62 -16.36 17.58
C PHE A 420 -11.01 -17.09 18.81
N SER A 421 -9.74 -17.52 18.77
CA SER A 421 -9.06 -18.05 19.94
C SER A 421 -8.38 -16.92 20.69
N ARG A 422 -8.90 -16.56 21.86
CA ARG A 422 -8.18 -15.76 22.86
C ARG A 422 -6.87 -16.47 23.21
N ARG A 423 -5.73 -16.11 22.61
CA ARG A 423 -4.40 -16.14 23.24
C ARG A 423 -3.28 -15.60 22.32
N ASP A 424 -2.38 -14.88 22.99
CA ASP A 424 -1.07 -14.34 22.64
C ASP A 424 -0.95 -13.08 21.74
N PRO A 425 -0.53 -11.91 22.30
CA PRO A 425 -0.24 -10.68 21.55
C PRO A 425 1.06 -10.69 20.73
N LEU A 426 1.73 -11.83 20.57
CA LEU A 426 3.06 -11.95 19.95
C LEU A 426 3.05 -12.46 18.50
N ASP A 427 1.89 -12.80 17.94
CA ASP A 427 1.76 -13.21 16.53
C ASP A 427 1.69 -11.98 15.62
N ALA A 428 2.86 -11.42 15.28
CA ALA A 428 2.99 -10.35 14.29
C ALA A 428 2.49 -10.80 12.90
N PRO A 429 1.84 -9.93 12.10
CA PRO A 429 1.50 -10.25 10.72
C PRO A 429 2.78 -10.58 9.95
N THR A 430 2.79 -11.69 9.23
CA THR A 430 3.89 -12.02 8.32
C THR A 430 4.04 -10.93 7.27
N THR A 431 5.28 -10.54 6.99
CA THR A 431 5.62 -9.45 6.05
C THR A 431 5.24 -9.74 4.60
N HIS A 432 4.78 -10.96 4.30
CA HIS A 432 4.39 -11.43 2.97
C HIS A 432 3.18 -12.37 3.09
N ALA A 433 2.28 -12.30 2.12
CA ALA A 433 1.15 -13.19 1.88
C ALA A 433 1.45 -14.13 0.71
N ILE A 434 0.62 -15.17 0.54
CA ILE A 434 0.76 -16.14 -0.54
C ILE A 434 -0.53 -16.26 -1.35
N ALA A 435 -0.38 -16.58 -2.63
CA ALA A 435 -1.48 -16.86 -3.53
C ALA A 435 -1.24 -18.15 -4.31
N LEU A 436 -2.32 -18.88 -4.56
CA LEU A 436 -2.33 -20.00 -5.50
C LEU A 436 -2.16 -19.49 -6.92
N PRO A 437 -1.21 -19.99 -7.72
CA PRO A 437 -1.00 -19.51 -9.07
C PRO A 437 -2.21 -19.70 -9.98
N ALA A 438 -2.50 -18.74 -10.85
CA ALA A 438 -3.56 -18.82 -11.86
C ALA A 438 -3.51 -20.08 -12.73
N ALA A 439 -2.32 -20.65 -12.97
CA ALA A 439 -2.17 -21.92 -13.68
C ALA A 439 -2.89 -23.09 -13.00
N ARG A 440 -2.93 -23.13 -11.66
CA ARG A 440 -3.66 -24.15 -10.90
C ARG A 440 -5.16 -23.96 -10.99
N ILE A 441 -5.60 -22.70 -10.97
CA ILE A 441 -7.00 -22.34 -11.20
C ILE A 441 -7.42 -22.82 -12.59
N ALA A 442 -6.69 -22.44 -13.64
CA ALA A 442 -6.98 -22.81 -15.01
C ALA A 442 -7.02 -24.34 -15.22
N ALA A 443 -6.10 -25.08 -14.59
CA ALA A 443 -6.10 -26.55 -14.64
C ALA A 443 -7.39 -27.14 -14.07
N LEU A 444 -7.80 -26.70 -12.87
CA LEU A 444 -9.05 -27.16 -12.26
C LEU A 444 -10.29 -26.83 -13.11
N LEU A 445 -10.32 -25.65 -13.71
CA LEU A 445 -11.45 -25.25 -14.57
C LEU A 445 -11.51 -26.11 -15.83
N ALA A 446 -10.36 -26.42 -16.43
CA ALA A 446 -10.27 -27.30 -17.59
C ALA A 446 -10.72 -28.73 -17.28
N ASP A 447 -10.32 -29.28 -16.12
CA ASP A 447 -10.71 -30.64 -15.69
C ASP A 447 -12.23 -30.80 -15.47
N HIS A 448 -12.96 -29.69 -15.34
CA HIS A 448 -14.40 -29.65 -15.08
C HIS A 448 -15.20 -28.95 -16.20
N ASP A 449 -14.60 -28.71 -17.36
CA ASP A 449 -15.25 -28.06 -18.51
C ASP A 449 -15.90 -26.70 -18.17
N VAL A 450 -15.31 -25.96 -17.23
CA VAL A 450 -15.83 -24.65 -16.82
C VAL A 450 -15.30 -23.56 -17.73
N PRO A 451 -16.18 -22.78 -18.41
CA PRO A 451 -15.75 -21.70 -19.27
C PRO A 451 -15.10 -20.57 -18.46
N TYR A 452 -14.05 -19.96 -19.00
CA TYR A 452 -13.45 -18.75 -18.45
C TYR A 452 -12.79 -17.93 -19.56
N ALA A 453 -12.77 -16.60 -19.38
CA ALA A 453 -12.03 -15.72 -20.28
C ALA A 453 -10.53 -15.81 -19.98
N ARG A 454 -9.70 -15.89 -21.02
CA ARG A 454 -8.24 -15.92 -20.89
C ARG A 454 -7.63 -14.65 -21.49
N ARG A 455 -6.72 -14.01 -20.76
CA ARG A 455 -5.94 -12.88 -21.29
C ARG A 455 -4.58 -13.38 -21.77
N THR A 456 -4.37 -13.35 -23.08
CA THR A 456 -3.16 -13.87 -23.75
C THR A 456 -2.09 -12.80 -23.98
N ALA A 457 -2.45 -11.52 -24.03
CA ALA A 457 -1.49 -10.42 -24.06
C ALA A 457 -0.87 -10.22 -22.66
N ALA A 458 0.46 -10.25 -22.57
CA ALA A 458 1.17 -9.91 -21.34
C ALA A 458 0.88 -8.44 -21.00
N CYS A 459 0.31 -8.19 -19.82
CA CYS A 459 0.01 -6.85 -19.30
C CYS A 459 1.20 -5.86 -19.42
N VAL A 460 2.42 -6.41 -19.38
CA VAL A 460 3.70 -5.69 -19.36
C VAL A 460 3.95 -4.89 -20.63
N ASP A 461 3.46 -5.30 -21.80
CA ASP A 461 3.87 -4.63 -23.05
C ASP A 461 3.14 -3.30 -23.29
N GLU A 462 1.87 -3.15 -22.93
CA GLU A 462 1.10 -1.93 -23.25
C GLU A 462 1.33 -0.81 -22.24
N VAL A 463 1.29 -1.13 -20.94
CA VAL A 463 1.56 -0.15 -19.88
C VAL A 463 3.02 0.30 -19.90
N ARG A 464 3.98 -0.63 -20.12
CA ARG A 464 5.39 -0.27 -20.27
C ARG A 464 5.65 0.49 -21.56
N ARG A 465 5.02 0.14 -22.69
CA ARG A 465 5.09 0.97 -23.92
C ARG A 465 4.56 2.38 -23.69
N ALA A 466 3.46 2.53 -22.94
CA ALA A 466 2.90 3.84 -22.61
C ALA A 466 3.82 4.65 -21.68
N GLN A 467 4.41 4.01 -20.67
CA GLN A 467 5.36 4.63 -19.74
C GLN A 467 6.68 4.99 -20.44
N ASP A 468 7.22 4.11 -21.28
CA ASP A 468 8.42 4.34 -22.09
C ASP A 468 8.19 5.48 -23.08
N ALA A 469 7.02 5.54 -23.72
CA ALA A 469 6.64 6.64 -24.60
C ALA A 469 6.51 7.97 -23.85
N ALA A 470 5.93 7.95 -22.64
CA ALA A 470 5.84 9.13 -21.78
C ALA A 470 7.22 9.62 -21.33
N ARG A 471 8.14 8.70 -20.99
CA ARG A 471 9.52 9.02 -20.62
C ARG A 471 10.28 9.65 -21.78
N ALA A 472 10.17 9.06 -22.98
CA ALA A 472 10.78 9.60 -24.19
C ALA A 472 10.24 10.99 -24.56
N ALA A 473 8.94 11.26 -24.33
CA ALA A 473 8.35 12.56 -24.53
C ALA A 473 8.89 13.61 -23.53
N ALA A 474 9.04 13.23 -22.25
CA ALA A 474 9.59 14.11 -21.21
C ALA A 474 11.07 14.47 -21.47
N GLU A 475 11.88 13.52 -21.94
CA GLU A 475 13.28 13.79 -22.32
C GLU A 475 13.38 14.75 -23.51
N LYS A 476 12.53 14.59 -24.52
CA LYS A 476 12.46 15.53 -25.65
C LYS A 476 12.05 16.94 -25.22
N ALA A 477 11.12 17.05 -24.28
CA ALA A 477 10.69 18.35 -23.76
C ALA A 477 11.83 19.07 -23.01
N ARG A 478 12.57 18.36 -22.15
CA ARG A 478 13.75 18.93 -21.47
C ARG A 478 14.84 19.38 -22.43
N ALA A 479 15.15 18.56 -23.43
CA ALA A 479 16.13 18.92 -24.45
C ALA A 479 15.70 20.16 -25.27
N ALA A 480 14.38 20.35 -25.48
CA ALA A 480 13.86 21.53 -26.14
C ALA A 480 13.96 22.79 -25.26
N GLU A 481 13.66 22.68 -23.96
CA GLU A 481 13.86 23.78 -23.00
C GLU A 481 15.33 24.19 -22.87
N GLU A 482 16.25 23.23 -22.78
CA GLU A 482 17.69 23.52 -22.72
C GLU A 482 18.19 24.22 -24.00
N ARG A 483 17.72 23.80 -25.18
CA ARG A 483 18.02 24.47 -26.44
C ARG A 483 17.45 25.88 -26.51
N ALA A 484 16.22 26.08 -26.05
CA ALA A 484 15.59 27.39 -26.00
C ALA A 484 16.35 28.33 -25.07
N ARG A 485 16.79 27.84 -23.90
CA ARG A 485 17.61 28.60 -22.95
C ARG A 485 18.98 28.96 -23.52
N ALA A 486 19.67 28.01 -24.16
CA ALA A 486 20.96 28.28 -24.79
C ALA A 486 20.86 29.28 -25.94
N LEU A 487 19.76 29.26 -26.70
CA LEU A 487 19.49 30.25 -27.75
C LEU A 487 19.18 31.64 -27.16
N ALA A 488 18.47 31.70 -26.04
CA ALA A 488 18.20 32.95 -25.34
C ALA A 488 19.47 33.57 -24.75
N GLU A 489 20.30 32.77 -24.08
CA GLU A 489 21.60 33.20 -23.53
C GLU A 489 22.55 33.68 -24.65
N LYS A 490 22.53 33.02 -25.81
CA LYS A 490 23.30 33.45 -26.98
C LYS A 490 22.77 34.77 -27.57
N ALA A 491 21.45 34.91 -27.69
CA ALA A 491 20.84 36.14 -28.21
C ALA A 491 21.08 37.34 -27.28
N GLU A 492 21.16 37.11 -25.97
CA GLU A 492 21.49 38.13 -24.97
C GLU A 492 22.98 38.49 -24.96
N ALA A 493 23.87 37.55 -25.32
CA ALA A 493 25.30 37.80 -25.51
C ALA A 493 25.64 38.49 -26.85
N ASP A 494 24.81 38.29 -27.88
CA ASP A 494 24.96 38.90 -29.20
C ASP A 494 24.32 40.32 -29.27
N ALA A 495 23.52 40.72 -28.27
CA ALA A 495 22.88 42.03 -28.13
C ALA A 495 23.70 42.98 -27.26
#